data_AF-A0A1H1WPI0-F1
#
_entry.id   AF-A0A1H1WPI0-F1
#
_cell.length_a   1.000
_cell.length_b   1.000
_cell.length_c   1.000
_cell.angle_alpha   90.00
_cell.angle_beta   90.00
_cell.angle_gamma   90.00
#
_symmetry.space_group_name_H-M   'P 1'
#
loop_
_entity.id
_entity.type
_entity.pdbx_description
1 polymer ?
#
loop_
_entity_poly.entity_id
_entity_poly.type
_entity_poly.pdbx_seq_one_letter_code
_entity_poly.pdbx_strand_id
1 'polypeptide(L)'
;MVTVDLAQSMLWFWVAYIVVTTVGIGHTVFNWKALGMTDEGVTVTSVYDISSYRATLPWHPLYNILLFPPAALAYFAIVRPDDVWAHAWVMAVTWAVVAIVVDVIGWVLIRHPWSMTWHGMYVAYQPWLSLIYAAIFAAPLIAAVLIAALLA
;
A
#
# COMPACT_ATOMS: atom_id res chain seq x y z
N MET A 1 29.77 -2.57 5.20
CA MET A 1 28.57 -3.12 4.53
C MET A 1 27.43 -2.93 5.51
N VAL A 2 26.41 -2.16 5.16
CA VAL A 2 25.24 -1.95 6.04
C VAL A 2 24.42 -3.23 6.04
N THR A 3 24.23 -3.84 7.22
CA THR A 3 23.43 -5.04 7.39
C THR A 3 22.02 -4.64 7.83
N VAL A 4 21.11 -4.53 6.87
CA VAL A 4 19.69 -4.25 7.15
C VAL A 4 19.03 -5.51 7.69
N ASP A 5 18.29 -5.38 8.80
CA ASP A 5 17.46 -6.47 9.31
C ASP A 5 16.22 -6.64 8.39
N LEU A 6 16.41 -7.38 7.32
CA LEU A 6 15.37 -7.62 6.34
C LEU A 6 14.18 -8.39 6.92
N ALA A 7 14.39 -9.25 7.92
CA ALA A 7 13.31 -10.00 8.54
C ALA A 7 12.35 -9.05 9.29
N GLN A 8 12.91 -8.18 10.12
CA GLN A 8 12.13 -7.17 10.83
C GLN A 8 11.50 -6.15 9.86
N SER A 9 12.20 -5.79 8.79
CA SER A 9 11.68 -4.92 7.74
C SER A 9 10.47 -5.53 7.03
N MET A 10 10.56 -6.80 6.64
CA MET A 10 9.47 -7.51 5.96
C MET A 10 8.28 -7.72 6.87
N LEU A 11 8.49 -7.98 8.17
CA LEU A 11 7.38 -8.04 9.13
C LEU A 11 6.54 -6.76 9.09
N TRP A 12 7.19 -5.59 9.20
CA TRP A 12 6.49 -4.30 9.19
C TRP A 12 5.89 -3.95 7.83
N PHE A 13 6.53 -4.34 6.73
CA PHE A 13 5.94 -4.27 5.40
C PHE A 13 4.62 -5.05 5.34
N TRP A 14 4.61 -6.31 5.76
CA TRP A 14 3.41 -7.15 5.71
C TRP A 14 2.30 -6.66 6.61
N VAL A 15 2.64 -6.17 7.82
CA VAL A 15 1.66 -5.53 8.71
C VAL A 15 1.02 -4.33 8.01
N ALA A 16 1.82 -3.41 7.47
CA ALA A 16 1.30 -2.23 6.76
C ALA A 16 0.45 -2.63 5.54
N TYR A 17 0.92 -3.58 4.74
CA TYR A 17 0.24 -4.08 3.55
C TYR A 17 -1.13 -4.67 3.90
N ILE A 18 -1.20 -5.59 4.87
CA ILE A 18 -2.46 -6.22 5.28
C ILE A 18 -3.44 -5.18 5.84
N VAL A 19 -2.95 -4.25 6.67
CA VAL A 19 -3.79 -3.20 7.26
C VAL A 19 -4.34 -2.29 6.15
N VAL A 20 -3.52 -1.80 5.22
CA VAL A 20 -3.98 -0.90 4.16
C VAL A 20 -4.97 -1.58 3.21
N THR A 21 -4.74 -2.85 2.87
CA THR A 21 -5.65 -3.62 2.03
C THR A 21 -6.99 -3.83 2.73
N THR A 22 -6.97 -4.15 4.03
CA THR A 22 -8.19 -4.31 4.83
C THR A 22 -8.98 -3.00 4.93
N VAL A 23 -8.29 -1.87 5.11
CA VAL A 23 -8.92 -0.54 5.12
C VAL A 23 -9.58 -0.23 3.78
N GLY A 24 -8.91 -0.51 2.65
CA GLY A 24 -9.46 -0.33 1.32
C GLY A 24 -10.73 -1.15 1.09
N ILE A 25 -10.67 -2.46 1.37
CA ILE A 25 -11.83 -3.36 1.28
C ILE A 25 -12.95 -2.90 2.22
N GLY A 26 -12.62 -2.53 3.44
CA GLY A 26 -13.56 -2.02 4.44
C GLY A 26 -14.27 -0.74 3.97
N HIS A 27 -13.55 0.18 3.34
CA HIS A 27 -14.14 1.39 2.77
C HIS A 27 -15.09 1.06 1.61
N THR A 28 -14.74 0.12 0.74
CA THR A 28 -15.65 -0.33 -0.33
C THR A 28 -16.92 -0.94 0.25
N VAL A 29 -16.80 -1.78 1.28
CA VAL A 29 -17.96 -2.37 1.99
C VAL A 29 -18.79 -1.31 2.69
N PHE A 30 -18.17 -0.28 3.27
CA PHE A 30 -18.86 0.85 3.89
C PHE A 30 -19.66 1.64 2.84
N ASN A 31 -19.06 1.96 1.69
CA ASN A 31 -19.75 2.65 0.60
C ASN A 31 -20.97 1.85 0.10
N TRP A 32 -20.81 0.53 -0.04
CA TRP A 32 -21.91 -0.32 -0.45
C TRP A 32 -23.03 -0.40 0.60
N LYS A 33 -22.70 -0.76 1.84
CA LYS A 33 -23.71 -1.08 2.86
C LYS A 33 -24.24 0.12 3.61
N ALA A 34 -23.38 1.07 3.95
CA ALA A 34 -23.75 2.24 4.77
C ALA A 34 -24.22 3.41 3.91
N LEU A 35 -23.60 3.64 2.75
CA LEU A 35 -24.00 4.71 1.83
C LEU A 35 -24.97 4.25 0.73
N GLY A 36 -25.28 2.95 0.66
CA GLY A 36 -26.24 2.41 -0.30
C GLY A 36 -25.78 2.48 -1.76
N MET A 37 -24.46 2.59 -2.01
CA MET A 37 -23.90 2.62 -3.36
C MET A 37 -24.00 1.23 -4.00
N THR A 38 -25.12 0.99 -4.67
CA THR A 38 -25.47 -0.26 -5.33
C THR A 38 -25.46 -0.10 -6.84
N ASP A 39 -25.15 -1.18 -7.56
CA ASP A 39 -25.02 -1.19 -9.02
C ASP A 39 -26.13 -2.08 -9.64
N GLU A 40 -27.39 -1.80 -9.31
CA GLU A 40 -28.54 -2.58 -9.81
C GLU A 40 -28.66 -2.50 -11.34
N GLY A 41 -28.87 -3.66 -11.97
CA GLY A 41 -28.99 -3.76 -13.43
C GLY A 41 -27.67 -3.60 -14.20
N VAL A 42 -26.54 -3.40 -13.51
CA VAL A 42 -25.21 -3.34 -14.14
C VAL A 42 -24.65 -4.74 -14.30
N THR A 43 -24.22 -5.08 -15.52
CA THR A 43 -23.44 -6.30 -15.76
C THR A 43 -22.01 -6.08 -15.29
N VAL A 44 -21.63 -6.73 -14.18
CA VAL A 44 -20.28 -6.62 -13.62
C VAL A 44 -19.33 -7.49 -14.43
N THR A 45 -18.46 -6.84 -15.20
CA THR A 45 -17.37 -7.49 -15.96
C THR A 45 -16.01 -7.22 -15.33
N SER A 46 -15.94 -6.23 -14.45
CA SER A 46 -14.73 -5.76 -13.78
C SER A 46 -15.07 -5.14 -12.42
N VAL A 47 -14.11 -5.15 -11.49
CA VAL A 47 -14.22 -4.41 -10.22
C VAL A 47 -14.45 -2.91 -10.42
N TYR A 48 -14.04 -2.37 -11.57
CA TYR A 48 -14.28 -0.97 -11.92
C TYR A 48 -15.73 -0.66 -12.31
N ASP A 49 -16.55 -1.66 -12.62
CA ASP A 49 -17.98 -1.43 -12.88
C ASP A 49 -18.71 -1.10 -11.56
N ILE A 50 -18.15 -1.55 -10.44
CA ILE A 50 -18.70 -1.38 -9.09
C ILE A 50 -18.47 0.06 -8.61
N SER A 51 -19.55 0.82 -8.40
CA SER A 51 -19.49 2.22 -7.99
C SER A 51 -18.87 2.40 -6.61
N SER A 52 -19.22 1.52 -5.66
CA SER A 52 -18.69 1.55 -4.30
C SER A 52 -17.16 1.40 -4.25
N TYR A 53 -16.58 0.58 -5.14
CA TYR A 53 -15.13 0.40 -5.29
C TYR A 53 -14.48 1.59 -6.00
N ARG A 54 -15.05 2.08 -7.11
CA ARG A 54 -14.49 3.24 -7.82
C ARG A 54 -14.35 4.46 -6.93
N ALA A 55 -15.31 4.68 -6.04
CA ALA A 55 -15.29 5.78 -5.08
C ALA A 55 -14.13 5.69 -4.07
N THR A 56 -13.57 4.49 -3.82
CA THR A 56 -12.44 4.34 -2.88
C THR A 56 -11.08 4.61 -3.52
N LEU A 57 -10.96 4.52 -4.86
CA LEU A 57 -9.67 4.63 -5.56
C LEU A 57 -8.85 5.88 -5.18
N PRO A 58 -9.43 7.09 -5.10
CA PRO A 58 -8.66 8.29 -4.73
C PRO A 58 -8.10 8.25 -3.31
N TRP A 59 -8.68 7.42 -2.45
CA TRP A 59 -8.29 7.30 -1.04
C TRP A 59 -7.17 6.29 -0.83
N HIS A 60 -6.96 5.36 -1.74
CA HIS A 60 -5.96 4.31 -1.58
C HIS A 60 -4.53 4.87 -1.38
N PRO A 61 -4.07 5.90 -2.13
CA PRO A 61 -2.78 6.52 -1.84
C PRO A 61 -2.72 7.16 -0.45
N LEU A 62 -3.80 7.79 0.00
CA LEU A 62 -3.87 8.42 1.33
C LEU A 62 -3.70 7.39 2.44
N TYR A 63 -4.34 6.22 2.31
CA TYR A 63 -4.16 5.14 3.29
C TYR A 63 -2.71 4.67 3.35
N ASN A 64 -2.05 4.55 2.20
CA ASN A 64 -0.63 4.17 2.16
C ASN A 64 0.26 5.24 2.81
N ILE A 65 0.03 6.52 2.50
CA ILE A 65 0.75 7.64 3.12
C ILE A 65 0.55 7.65 4.65
N LEU A 66 -0.62 7.28 5.15
CA LEU A 66 -0.90 7.28 6.59
C LEU A 66 -0.37 6.03 7.31
N LEU A 67 -0.33 4.87 6.65
CA LEU A 67 -0.06 3.59 7.32
C LEU A 67 1.37 3.09 7.15
N PHE A 68 2.03 3.34 6.01
CA PHE A 68 3.39 2.86 5.78
C PHE A 68 4.46 3.63 6.59
N PRO A 69 4.43 4.97 6.72
CA PRO A 69 5.44 5.68 7.51
C PRO A 69 5.46 5.26 8.99
N PRO A 70 4.32 5.10 9.70
CA PRO A 70 4.33 4.54 11.06
C PRO A 70 4.94 3.14 11.16
N ALA A 71 4.71 2.27 10.17
CA ALA A 71 5.35 0.94 10.14
C ALA A 71 6.87 1.04 9.98
N ALA A 72 7.36 1.97 9.16
CA ALA A 72 8.80 2.23 9.04
C ALA A 72 9.38 2.84 10.33
N LEU A 73 8.66 3.76 11.00
CA LEU A 73 9.06 4.28 12.30
C LEU A 73 9.15 3.17 13.36
N ALA A 74 8.20 2.23 13.37
CA ALA A 74 8.22 1.10 14.28
C ALA A 74 9.42 0.17 14.03
N TYR A 75 9.81 -0.04 12.77
CA TYR A 75 11.06 -0.72 12.43
C TYR A 75 12.27 0.00 13.04
N PHE A 76 12.43 1.31 12.80
CA PHE A 76 13.57 2.06 13.30
C PHE A 76 13.62 2.13 14.83
N ALA A 77 12.46 2.19 15.50
CA ALA A 77 12.38 2.17 16.95
C ALA A 77 12.85 0.84 17.57
N ILE A 78 12.66 -0.28 16.86
CA ILE A 78 13.08 -1.62 17.30
C ILE A 78 14.55 -1.86 16.98
N VAL A 79 14.92 -1.72 15.70
CA VAL A 79 16.25 -2.08 15.20
C VAL A 79 17.31 -1.08 15.65
N ARG A 80 16.94 0.21 15.81
CA ARG A 80 17.83 1.30 16.23
C ARG A 80 19.19 1.28 15.50
N PRO A 81 19.19 1.33 14.14
CA PRO A 81 20.43 1.26 13.39
C PRO A 81 21.26 2.54 13.54
N ASP A 82 22.58 2.40 13.51
CA ASP A 82 23.50 3.54 13.53
C ASP A 82 23.36 4.42 12.28
N ASP A 83 23.09 3.82 11.11
CA ASP A 83 22.86 4.51 9.84
C ASP A 83 21.39 4.35 9.39
N VAL A 84 20.55 5.26 9.89
CA VAL A 84 19.11 5.32 9.58
C VAL A 84 18.87 5.51 8.07
N TRP A 85 19.69 6.33 7.39
CA TRP A 85 19.49 6.65 5.98
C TRP A 85 19.80 5.47 5.06
N ALA A 86 20.87 4.73 5.32
CA ALA A 86 21.17 3.52 4.55
C ALA A 86 20.07 2.46 4.70
N HIS A 87 19.55 2.28 5.92
CA HIS A 87 18.40 1.40 6.16
C HIS A 87 17.15 1.89 5.41
N ALA A 88 16.85 3.19 5.48
CA ALA A 88 15.69 3.78 4.83
C ALA A 88 15.68 3.55 3.32
N TRP A 89 16.81 3.73 2.63
CA TRP A 89 16.92 3.51 1.20
C TRP A 89 16.71 2.05 0.80
N VAL A 90 17.36 1.11 1.51
CA VAL A 90 17.19 -0.31 1.24
C VAL A 90 15.74 -0.73 1.47
N MET A 91 15.11 -0.27 2.56
CA MET A 91 13.70 -0.52 2.83
C MET A 91 12.80 0.07 1.76
N ALA A 92 12.99 1.32 1.37
CA ALA A 92 12.17 2.02 0.37
C ALA A 92 12.11 1.26 -0.96
N VAL A 93 13.27 0.86 -1.46
CA VAL A 93 13.37 0.07 -2.70
C VAL A 93 12.76 -1.31 -2.52
N THR A 94 13.11 -2.00 -1.43
CA THR A 94 12.62 -3.37 -1.19
C THR A 94 11.10 -3.40 -1.07
N TRP A 95 10.50 -2.50 -0.28
CA TRP A 95 9.07 -2.43 -0.07
C TRP A 95 8.31 -2.11 -1.35
N ALA A 96 8.79 -1.16 -2.16
CA ALA A 96 8.17 -0.84 -3.44
C ALA A 96 8.22 -2.00 -4.42
N VAL A 97 9.38 -2.67 -4.56
CA VAL A 97 9.54 -3.83 -5.45
C VAL A 97 8.66 -4.99 -5.00
N VAL A 98 8.66 -5.30 -3.70
CA VAL A 98 7.82 -6.37 -3.14
C VAL A 98 6.34 -6.05 -3.36
N ALA A 99 5.89 -4.82 -3.09
CA ALA A 99 4.51 -4.42 -3.34
C ALA A 99 4.09 -4.62 -4.80
N ILE A 100 4.92 -4.19 -5.76
CA ILE A 100 4.65 -4.37 -7.19
C ILE A 100 4.49 -5.85 -7.54
N VAL A 101 5.42 -6.70 -7.08
CA VAL A 101 5.39 -8.14 -7.38
C VAL A 101 4.17 -8.81 -6.73
N VAL A 102 3.93 -8.53 -5.46
CA VAL A 102 2.80 -9.10 -4.69
C VAL A 102 1.48 -8.65 -5.30
N ASP A 103 1.35 -7.40 -5.71
CA ASP A 103 0.11 -6.92 -6.30
C ASP A 103 -0.19 -7.58 -7.65
N VAL A 104 0.82 -7.82 -8.48
CA VAL A 104 0.64 -8.59 -9.72
C VAL A 104 0.16 -10.00 -9.42
N ILE A 105 0.83 -10.68 -8.49
CA ILE A 105 0.49 -12.05 -8.13
C ILE A 105 -0.93 -12.11 -7.54
N GLY A 106 -1.19 -11.28 -6.54
CA GLY A 106 -2.44 -11.25 -5.78
C GLY A 106 -3.61 -10.80 -6.63
N TRP A 107 -3.51 -9.63 -7.27
CA TRP A 107 -4.65 -8.98 -7.92
C TRP A 107 -4.80 -9.32 -9.40
N VAL A 108 -3.78 -9.84 -10.09
CA VAL A 108 -3.86 -10.12 -11.54
C VAL A 108 -3.77 -11.62 -11.84
N LEU A 109 -2.79 -12.31 -11.27
CA LEU A 109 -2.53 -13.72 -11.61
C LEU A 109 -3.44 -14.69 -10.86
N ILE A 110 -3.69 -14.46 -9.57
CA ILE A 110 -4.57 -15.29 -8.75
C ILE A 110 -6.02 -14.86 -8.98
N ARG A 111 -6.89 -15.83 -9.29
CA ARG A 111 -8.31 -15.58 -9.50
C ARG A 111 -9.07 -15.58 -8.19
N HIS A 112 -9.69 -14.46 -7.88
CA HIS A 112 -10.60 -14.26 -6.75
C HIS A 112 -11.62 -13.16 -7.11
N PRO A 113 -12.65 -12.91 -6.29
CA PRO A 113 -13.73 -11.97 -6.66
C PRO A 113 -13.29 -10.52 -6.92
N TRP A 114 -12.08 -10.14 -6.50
CA TRP A 114 -11.51 -8.80 -6.69
C TRP A 114 -10.35 -8.80 -7.70
N SER A 115 -10.12 -9.92 -8.39
CA SER A 115 -9.05 -9.99 -9.38
C SER A 115 -9.32 -9.05 -10.55
N MET A 116 -8.25 -8.51 -11.10
CA MET A 116 -8.21 -7.47 -12.12
C MET A 116 -7.55 -8.03 -13.39
N THR A 117 -7.89 -7.45 -14.53
CA THR A 117 -7.12 -7.69 -15.76
C THR A 117 -5.84 -6.86 -15.74
N TRP A 118 -4.85 -7.22 -16.58
CA TRP A 118 -3.65 -6.39 -16.78
C TRP A 118 -3.99 -4.94 -17.14
N HIS A 119 -4.95 -4.73 -18.04
CA HIS A 119 -5.44 -3.40 -18.38
C HIS A 119 -6.10 -2.72 -17.19
N GLY A 120 -6.89 -3.46 -16.41
CA GLY A 120 -7.49 -2.97 -15.18
C GLY A 120 -6.43 -2.40 -14.24
N MET A 121 -5.47 -3.24 -13.85
CA MET A 121 -4.42 -2.88 -12.91
C MET A 121 -3.56 -1.70 -13.41
N TYR A 122 -3.06 -1.74 -14.65
CA TYR A 122 -2.02 -0.80 -15.08
C TYR A 122 -2.52 0.43 -15.84
N VAL A 123 -3.73 0.38 -16.40
CA VAL A 123 -4.31 1.50 -17.16
C VAL A 123 -5.48 2.10 -16.38
N ALA A 124 -6.48 1.29 -16.03
CA ALA A 124 -7.70 1.80 -15.38
C ALA A 124 -7.47 2.26 -13.93
N TYR A 125 -6.50 1.68 -13.22
CA TYR A 125 -6.15 2.09 -11.86
C TYR A 125 -5.31 3.38 -11.79
N GLN A 126 -4.86 3.92 -12.92
CA GLN A 126 -4.09 5.16 -12.91
C GLN A 126 -5.00 6.36 -12.60
N PRO A 127 -4.48 7.40 -11.91
CA PRO A 127 -3.10 7.56 -11.43
C PRO A 127 -2.83 6.90 -10.06
N TRP A 128 -3.86 6.30 -9.45
CA TRP A 128 -3.85 5.87 -8.06
C TRP A 128 -2.80 4.81 -7.76
N LEU A 129 -2.61 3.85 -8.67
CA LEU A 129 -1.59 2.81 -8.51
C LEU A 129 -0.18 3.39 -8.39
N SER A 130 0.16 4.35 -9.26
CA SER A 130 1.48 5.00 -9.22
C SER A 130 1.68 5.78 -7.91
N LEU A 131 0.65 6.45 -7.42
CA LEU A 131 0.69 7.17 -6.15
C LEU A 131 0.82 6.24 -4.94
N ILE A 132 0.21 5.05 -4.98
CA ILE A 132 0.38 4.02 -3.95
C ILE A 132 1.85 3.57 -3.89
N TYR A 133 2.46 3.22 -5.02
CA TYR A 133 3.87 2.79 -5.04
C TYR A 133 4.82 3.91 -4.63
N ALA A 134 4.54 5.15 -5.04
CA ALA A 134 5.30 6.31 -4.58
C ALA A 134 5.19 6.51 -3.06
N ALA A 135 4.01 6.31 -2.47
CA ALA A 135 3.80 6.39 -1.02
C ALA A 135 4.56 5.30 -0.26
N ILE A 136 4.49 4.05 -0.72
CA ILE A 136 5.22 2.91 -0.13
C ILE A 136 6.73 3.15 -0.19
N PHE A 137 7.24 3.63 -1.33
CA PHE A 137 8.65 3.97 -1.51
C PHE A 137 9.08 5.14 -0.60
N ALA A 138 8.27 6.20 -0.52
CA ALA A 138 8.60 7.37 0.28
C ALA A 138 8.54 7.10 1.79
N ALA A 139 7.77 6.11 2.24
CA ALA A 139 7.50 5.90 3.65
C ALA A 139 8.75 5.69 4.54
N PRO A 140 9.72 4.82 4.21
CA PRO A 140 10.95 4.72 4.99
C PRO A 140 11.79 6.00 4.99
N LEU A 141 11.77 6.75 3.89
CA LEU A 141 12.49 8.02 3.77
C LEU A 141 11.83 9.11 4.64
N ILE A 142 10.50 9.17 4.65
CA ILE A 142 9.74 10.06 5.55
C ILE A 142 10.05 9.73 7.00
N ALA A 143 10.07 8.44 7.37
CA ALA A 143 10.43 8.02 8.72
C ALA A 143 11.86 8.46 9.11
N ALA A 144 12.83 8.35 8.20
CA ALA A 144 14.19 8.83 8.43
C ALA A 144 14.25 10.35 8.64
N VAL A 145 13.50 11.14 7.84
CA VAL A 145 13.38 12.59 8.03
C VAL A 145 12.79 12.93 9.40
N LEU A 146 11.73 12.25 9.81
CA LEU A 146 11.09 12.47 11.11
C LEU A 146 12.04 12.15 12.28
N ILE A 147 12.79 11.06 12.19
CA ILE A 147 13.80 10.70 13.20
C ILE A 147 14.90 11.77 13.26
N ALA A 148 15.41 12.22 12.11
CA ALA A 148 16.42 13.26 12.05
C ALA A 148 15.91 14.58 12.66
N ALA A 149 14.66 14.95 12.39
CA ALA A 149 14.03 16.14 12.95
C ALA A 149 13.80 16.07 14.47
N LEU A 150 13.65 14.87 15.05
CA LEU A 150 13.47 14.67 16.50
C LEU A 150 14.80 14.65 17.28
N LEU A 151 15.92 14.45 16.59
CA LEU A 151 17.27 14.40 17.17
C LEU A 151 18.05 15.71 17.01
N ALA A 152 17.50 16.68 16.26
CA ALA A 152 18.03 18.03 16.07
C ALA A 152 17.57 18.97 17.20
#